data_AF-A0AAE7GT39-F1
#
_entry.id   AF-A0AAE7GT39-F1
#
_cell.length_a   1.000
_cell.length_b   1.000
_cell.length_c   1.000
_cell.angle_alpha   90.00
_cell.angle_beta   90.00
_cell.angle_gamma   90.00
#
_symmetry.space_group_name_H-M   'P 1'
#
loop_
_entity.id
_entity.type
_entity.pdbx_description
1 polymer ?
#
loop_
_entity_poly.entity_id
_entity_poly.type
_entity_poly.pdbx_seq_one_letter_code
_entity_poly.pdbx_strand_id
1 'polypeptide(L)'
;MKITTVSSCALCGILPLTVLPSLPEMLYVSGLFCLACVLCLIPHKYLHYAGLTLLFFLWGILAAKDATWAGNTLPANTQQAIVQITGTDHMTTHYGQITHLQGRRIFPAQGIVLYGQYLPGEVCAGQKWAMTLKVRAVHGQLNEGGFDSQRYALAQHQPLTGRFLQASVISPQCSLRARYLSSLNTTLSA
;
A
#
# COMPACT_ATOMS: atom_id res chain seq x y z
N MET A 1 11.71 24.18 -20.92
CA MET A 1 10.23 24.17 -20.88
C MET A 1 9.76 24.94 -19.67
N LYS A 2 8.61 25.64 -19.73
CA LYS A 2 8.05 26.32 -18.56
C LYS A 2 7.49 25.28 -17.58
N ILE A 3 7.52 25.58 -16.28
CA ILE A 3 6.98 24.69 -15.24
C ILE A 3 5.51 24.36 -15.49
N THR A 4 4.73 25.34 -15.94
CA THR A 4 3.31 25.19 -16.27
C THR A 4 3.07 24.12 -17.33
N THR A 5 3.93 24.05 -18.36
CA THR A 5 3.81 23.03 -19.41
C THR A 5 4.05 21.63 -18.86
N VAL A 6 5.07 21.46 -18.01
CA VAL A 6 5.38 20.15 -17.39
C VAL A 6 4.25 19.73 -16.46
N SER A 7 3.71 20.67 -15.65
CA SER A 7 2.56 20.43 -14.79
C SER A 7 1.31 20.03 -15.59
N SER A 8 1.03 20.69 -16.72
CA SER A 8 -0.06 20.30 -17.60
C SER A 8 0.14 18.90 -18.19
N CYS A 9 1.35 18.54 -18.63
CA CYS A 9 1.66 17.18 -19.09
C CYS A 9 1.44 16.15 -18.00
N ALA A 10 1.81 16.44 -16.75
CA ALA A 10 1.57 15.54 -15.62
C ALA A 10 0.07 15.35 -15.34
N LEU A 11 -0.70 16.44 -15.32
CA LEU A 11 -2.15 16.38 -15.13
C LEU A 11 -2.83 15.57 -16.25
N CYS A 12 -2.51 15.87 -17.51
CA CYS A 12 -3.04 15.15 -18.66
C CYS A 12 -2.61 13.68 -18.68
N GLY A 13 -1.39 13.37 -18.23
CA GLY A 13 -0.88 12.01 -18.16
C GLY A 13 -1.57 11.18 -17.08
N ILE A 14 -1.89 11.75 -15.93
CA ILE A 14 -2.54 11.03 -14.82
C ILE A 14 -4.05 10.90 -15.02
N LEU A 15 -4.70 11.86 -15.68
CA LEU A 15 -6.16 11.93 -15.83
C LEU A 15 -6.81 10.61 -16.32
N PRO A 16 -6.26 9.89 -17.33
CA PRO A 16 -6.84 8.64 -17.80
C PRO A 16 -7.02 7.59 -16.70
N LEU A 17 -6.16 7.54 -15.68
CA LEU A 17 -6.27 6.56 -14.59
C LEU A 17 -7.59 6.63 -13.83
N THR A 18 -8.29 7.76 -13.88
CA THR A 18 -9.58 7.93 -13.21
C THR A 18 -10.74 7.20 -13.92
N VAL A 19 -10.55 6.85 -15.20
CA VAL A 19 -11.58 6.25 -16.05
C VAL A 19 -11.21 4.81 -16.46
N LEU A 20 -9.93 4.42 -16.33
CA LEU A 20 -9.48 3.08 -16.70
C LEU A 20 -10.16 2.00 -15.81
N PRO A 21 -10.88 1.03 -16.41
CA PRO A 21 -11.52 -0.04 -15.64
C PRO A 21 -10.52 -1.11 -15.18
N SER A 22 -9.38 -1.24 -15.88
CA SER A 22 -8.32 -2.18 -15.55
C SER A 22 -6.95 -1.62 -15.93
N LEU A 23 -5.90 -2.05 -15.23
CA LEU A 23 -4.53 -1.63 -15.50
C LEU A 23 -3.96 -2.46 -16.67
N PRO A 24 -3.26 -1.83 -17.63
CA PRO A 24 -2.70 -2.54 -18.79
C PRO A 24 -1.62 -3.52 -18.36
N GLU A 25 -1.40 -4.61 -19.11
CA GLU A 25 -0.35 -5.59 -18.80
C GLU A 25 1.07 -5.00 -18.95
N MET A 26 2.07 -5.65 -18.34
CA MET A 26 3.45 -5.14 -18.36
C MET A 26 4.07 -5.12 -19.77
N LEU A 27 3.66 -6.01 -20.67
CA LEU A 27 4.12 -6.00 -22.06
C LEU A 27 3.71 -4.70 -22.77
N TYR A 28 2.44 -4.31 -22.68
CA TYR A 28 1.96 -3.05 -23.26
C TYR A 28 2.62 -1.82 -22.62
N VAL A 29 2.83 -1.84 -21.29
CA VAL A 29 3.54 -0.76 -20.58
C VAL A 29 4.96 -0.61 -21.12
N SER A 30 5.68 -1.72 -21.34
CA SER A 30 7.05 -1.68 -21.88
C SER A 30 7.11 -1.14 -23.31
N GLY A 31 6.17 -1.53 -24.18
CA GLY A 31 6.08 -1.02 -25.55
C GLY A 31 5.77 0.48 -25.60
N LEU A 32 4.83 0.94 -24.77
CA LEU A 32 4.51 2.36 -24.64
C LEU A 32 5.67 3.17 -24.07
N PHE A 33 6.46 2.61 -23.16
CA PHE A 33 7.66 3.26 -22.63
C PHE A 33 8.70 3.49 -23.73
N CYS A 34 9.00 2.47 -24.54
CA CYS A 34 9.90 2.63 -25.69
C CYS A 34 9.41 3.71 -26.65
N LEU A 35 8.10 3.72 -26.96
CA LEU A 35 7.48 4.77 -27.78
C LEU A 35 7.65 6.17 -27.16
N ALA A 36 7.40 6.30 -25.86
CA ALA A 36 7.54 7.56 -25.13
C ALA A 36 8.98 8.10 -25.21
N CYS A 37 9.98 7.23 -25.03
CA CYS A 37 11.39 7.59 -25.18
C CYS A 37 11.70 8.07 -26.61
N VAL A 38 11.23 7.35 -27.64
CA VAL A 38 11.42 7.76 -29.04
C VAL A 38 10.79 9.13 -29.29
N LEU A 39 9.58 9.38 -28.81
CA LEU A 39 8.90 10.67 -28.95
C LEU A 39 9.66 11.82 -28.28
N CYS A 40 10.28 11.57 -27.12
CA CYS A 40 11.10 12.55 -26.41
C CYS A 40 12.42 12.89 -27.13
N LEU A 41 12.96 11.98 -27.95
CA LEU A 41 14.22 12.20 -28.69
C LEU A 41 14.04 13.01 -29.98
N ILE A 42 12.81 13.12 -30.49
CA ILE A 42 12.53 13.87 -31.73
C ILE A 42 12.54 15.38 -31.43
N PRO A 43 13.27 16.22 -32.20
CA PRO A 43 13.42 17.66 -31.96
C PRO A 43 12.16 18.49 -32.31
N HIS A 44 10.96 17.90 -32.20
CA HIS A 44 9.69 18.56 -32.48
C HIS A 44 8.92 18.82 -31.18
N LYS A 45 8.56 20.10 -30.94
CA LYS A 45 7.98 20.55 -29.65
C LYS A 45 6.73 19.76 -29.24
N TYR A 46 5.77 19.55 -30.15
CA TYR A 46 4.56 18.80 -29.84
C TYR A 46 4.80 17.30 -29.56
N LEU A 47 5.73 16.66 -30.28
CA LEU A 47 6.08 15.25 -30.03
C LEU A 47 6.75 15.09 -28.67
N HIS A 48 7.62 16.03 -28.30
CA HIS A 48 8.23 16.04 -26.99
C HIS A 48 7.18 16.19 -25.86
N TYR A 49 6.17 17.05 -26.03
CA TYR A 49 5.06 17.16 -25.06
C TYR A 49 4.21 15.89 -24.98
N ALA A 50 3.95 15.24 -26.11
CA ALA A 50 3.26 13.96 -26.16
C ALA A 50 4.06 12.87 -25.43
N GLY A 51 5.37 12.79 -25.68
CA GLY A 51 6.28 11.87 -25.00
C GLY A 51 6.28 12.07 -23.48
N LEU A 52 6.42 13.31 -23.01
CA LEU A 52 6.36 13.64 -21.58
C LEU A 52 5.01 13.27 -20.94
N THR A 53 3.91 13.59 -21.62
CA THR A 53 2.55 13.23 -21.14
C THR A 53 2.40 11.71 -21.02
N LEU A 54 2.91 10.96 -22.00
CA LEU A 54 2.92 9.50 -21.99
C LEU A 54 3.80 8.94 -20.86
N LEU A 55 4.95 9.54 -20.58
CA LEU A 55 5.80 9.14 -19.45
C LEU A 55 5.09 9.35 -18.10
N PHE A 56 4.39 10.46 -17.90
CA PHE A 56 3.60 10.67 -16.68
C PHE A 56 2.44 9.68 -16.55
N PHE A 57 1.78 9.32 -17.65
CA PHE A 57 0.77 8.26 -17.67
C PHE A 57 1.36 6.91 -17.25
N LEU A 58 2.51 6.53 -17.82
CA LEU A 58 3.20 5.28 -17.47
C LEU A 58 3.65 5.24 -16.02
N TRP A 59 4.16 6.37 -15.51
CA TRP A 59 4.49 6.50 -14.09
C TRP A 59 3.25 6.29 -13.21
N GLY A 60 2.12 6.89 -13.56
CA GLY A 60 0.84 6.66 -12.89
C GLY A 60 0.43 5.19 -12.88
N ILE A 61 0.51 4.50 -14.03
CA ILE A 61 0.20 3.07 -14.13
C ILE A 61 1.08 2.25 -13.20
N LEU A 62 2.41 2.50 -13.20
CA LEU A 62 3.33 1.77 -12.34
C LEU A 62 3.01 1.98 -10.86
N ALA A 63 2.75 3.23 -10.45
CA ALA A 63 2.32 3.52 -9.08
C ALA A 63 1.00 2.82 -8.70
N ALA A 64 0.02 2.78 -9.62
CA ALA A 64 -1.24 2.08 -9.40
C ALA A 64 -1.05 0.55 -9.30
N LYS A 65 -0.16 -0.03 -10.10
CA LYS A 65 0.20 -1.45 -10.02
C LYS A 65 0.88 -1.79 -8.70
N ASP A 66 1.81 -0.95 -8.26
CA ASP A 66 2.49 -1.14 -6.97
C ASP A 66 1.51 -1.06 -5.80
N ALA A 67 0.57 -0.10 -5.83
CA ALA A 67 -0.45 0.07 -4.79
C ALA A 67 -1.45 -1.10 -4.73
N THR A 68 -1.73 -1.75 -5.86
CA THR A 68 -2.70 -2.86 -5.96
C THR A 68 -2.05 -4.24 -5.90
N TRP A 69 -0.72 -4.34 -6.02
CA TRP A 69 0.02 -5.60 -6.04
C TRP A 69 -0.33 -6.52 -4.87
N ALA A 70 -0.33 -5.98 -3.65
CA ALA A 70 -0.58 -6.78 -2.45
C ALA A 70 -1.99 -7.37 -2.43
N GLY A 71 -3.00 -6.57 -2.81
CA GLY A 71 -4.39 -7.01 -2.90
C GLY A 71 -4.60 -8.08 -3.96
N ASN A 72 -3.88 -8.02 -5.08
CA ASN A 72 -4.03 -8.96 -6.19
C ASN A 72 -3.26 -10.27 -5.99
N THR A 73 -2.16 -10.27 -5.24
CA THR A 73 -1.23 -11.43 -5.18
C THR A 73 -1.29 -12.21 -3.87
N LEU A 74 -1.45 -11.53 -2.73
CA LEU A 74 -1.31 -12.17 -1.42
C LEU A 74 -2.53 -13.00 -0.97
N PRO A 75 -3.79 -12.65 -1.33
CA PRO A 75 -4.95 -13.43 -0.90
C PRO A 75 -5.01 -14.88 -1.42
N ALA A 76 -4.27 -15.20 -2.49
CA ALA A 76 -4.33 -16.51 -3.13
C ALA A 76 -3.87 -17.66 -2.21
N ASN A 77 -2.92 -17.39 -1.31
CA ASN A 77 -2.28 -18.39 -0.46
C ASN A 77 -2.12 -17.90 0.98
N THR A 78 -1.90 -18.84 1.89
CA THR A 78 -1.44 -18.51 3.24
C THR A 78 -0.02 -17.94 3.18
N GLN A 79 0.20 -16.81 3.84
CA GLN A 79 1.46 -16.07 3.77
C GLN A 79 2.24 -16.22 5.07
N GLN A 80 3.46 -16.74 5.00
CA GLN A 80 4.41 -16.63 6.11
C GLN A 80 5.06 -15.25 6.06
N ALA A 81 4.87 -14.45 7.10
CA ALA A 81 5.18 -13.03 7.08
C ALA A 81 5.77 -12.55 8.40
N ILE A 82 6.59 -11.49 8.33
CA ILE A 82 6.95 -10.69 9.50
C ILE A 82 6.12 -9.42 9.48
N VAL A 83 5.25 -9.29 10.48
CA VAL A 83 4.37 -8.14 10.66
C VAL A 83 4.91 -7.25 11.77
N GLN A 84 5.10 -5.97 11.46
CA GLN A 84 5.34 -4.94 12.46
C GLN A 84 4.01 -4.30 12.85
N ILE A 85 3.65 -4.36 14.13
CA ILE A 85 2.41 -3.76 14.63
C ILE A 85 2.54 -2.24 14.62
N THR A 86 1.59 -1.54 14.02
CA THR A 86 1.53 -0.07 13.96
C THR A 86 0.47 0.50 14.89
N GLY A 87 -0.52 -0.30 15.29
CA GLY A 87 -1.56 0.08 16.25
C GLY A 87 -2.38 -1.12 16.68
N THR A 88 -3.09 -1.00 17.80
CA THR A 88 -4.00 -2.05 18.30
C THR A 88 -5.06 -1.46 19.20
N ASP A 89 -6.23 -2.09 19.24
CA ASP A 89 -7.26 -1.86 20.27
C ASP A 89 -6.95 -2.55 21.61
N HIS A 90 -5.74 -3.11 21.76
CA HIS A 90 -5.29 -3.96 22.87
C HIS A 90 -6.11 -5.24 23.09
N MET A 91 -7.00 -5.57 22.15
CA MET A 91 -7.93 -6.68 22.27
C MET A 91 -7.81 -7.59 21.04
N THR A 92 -8.56 -7.30 19.98
CA THR A 92 -8.74 -8.24 18.87
C THR A 92 -8.44 -7.64 17.49
N THR A 93 -8.24 -6.33 17.42
CA THR A 93 -7.95 -5.61 16.19
C THR A 93 -6.53 -5.07 16.23
N HIS A 94 -5.72 -5.53 15.28
CA HIS A 94 -4.31 -5.16 15.20
C HIS A 94 -3.99 -4.63 13.81
N TYR A 95 -3.47 -3.41 13.78
CA TYR A 95 -2.97 -2.76 12.57
C TYR A 95 -1.49 -3.06 12.45
N GLY A 96 -1.03 -3.41 11.25
CA GLY A 96 0.36 -3.73 11.02
C GLY A 96 0.83 -3.49 9.60
N GLN A 97 2.13 -3.65 9.42
CA GLN A 97 2.80 -3.60 8.13
C GLN A 97 3.59 -4.90 7.94
N ILE A 98 3.34 -5.57 6.82
CA ILE A 98 4.09 -6.73 6.36
C ILE A 98 5.44 -6.22 5.85
N THR A 99 6.50 -6.58 6.55
CA THR A 99 7.88 -6.15 6.22
C THR A 99 8.66 -7.23 5.50
N HIS A 100 8.32 -8.51 5.76
CA HIS A 100 8.94 -9.66 5.11
C HIS A 100 7.86 -10.66 4.72
N LEU A 101 8.06 -11.31 3.58
CA LEU A 101 7.26 -12.43 3.08
C LEU A 101 8.21 -13.59 2.76
N GLN A 102 7.91 -14.77 3.29
CA GLN A 102 8.68 -16.00 3.04
C GLN A 102 10.19 -15.81 3.29
N GLY A 103 10.54 -15.10 4.37
CA GLY A 103 11.92 -14.78 4.74
C GLY A 103 12.58 -13.66 3.93
N ARG A 104 11.95 -13.14 2.87
CA ARG A 104 12.47 -12.02 2.06
C ARG A 104 11.85 -10.70 2.47
N ARG A 105 12.67 -9.66 2.60
CA ARG A 105 12.20 -8.30 2.87
C ARG A 105 11.43 -7.78 1.65
N ILE A 106 10.29 -7.15 1.90
CA ILE A 106 9.52 -6.47 0.85
C ILE A 106 9.56 -4.95 1.05
N PHE A 107 9.55 -4.22 -0.06
CA PHE A 107 9.48 -2.76 -0.07
C PHE A 107 8.61 -2.31 -1.25
N PRO A 108 7.64 -1.39 -1.03
CA PRO A 108 7.23 -0.85 0.26
C PRO A 108 6.60 -1.92 1.16
N ALA A 109 6.61 -1.67 2.49
CA ALA A 109 5.92 -2.55 3.44
C ALA A 109 4.41 -2.46 3.22
N GLN A 110 3.71 -3.59 3.26
CA GLN A 110 2.29 -3.65 2.91
C GLN A 110 1.42 -3.60 4.16
N GLY A 111 0.53 -2.61 4.26
CA GLY A 111 -0.35 -2.51 5.42
C GLY A 111 -1.41 -3.59 5.45
N ILE A 112 -1.72 -4.05 6.67
CA ILE A 112 -2.74 -5.06 6.93
C ILE A 112 -3.48 -4.75 8.23
N VAL A 113 -4.78 -5.05 8.24
CA VAL A 113 -5.59 -5.06 9.46
C VAL A 113 -5.98 -6.49 9.82
N LEU A 114 -5.60 -6.94 11.01
CA LEU A 114 -5.90 -8.26 11.55
C LEU A 114 -7.07 -8.14 12.51
N TYR A 115 -8.14 -8.92 12.29
CA TYR A 115 -9.39 -8.81 13.06
C TYR A 115 -9.74 -10.07 13.85
N GLY A 116 -10.32 -9.87 15.03
CA GLY A 116 -11.08 -10.88 15.77
C GLY A 116 -10.23 -11.96 16.44
N GLN A 117 -8.96 -11.66 16.73
CA GLN A 117 -8.05 -12.60 17.40
C GLN A 117 -7.11 -11.89 18.36
N TYR A 118 -6.98 -12.41 19.58
CA TYR A 118 -5.98 -11.97 20.54
C TYR A 118 -4.60 -12.51 20.15
N LEU A 119 -3.58 -11.66 20.17
CA LEU A 119 -2.19 -12.14 20.11
C LEU A 119 -1.77 -12.72 21.47
N PRO A 120 -0.78 -13.63 21.49
CA PRO A 120 -0.29 -14.19 22.73
C PRO A 120 0.55 -13.17 23.51
N GLY A 121 -0.06 -12.53 24.50
CA GLY A 121 0.58 -11.55 25.40
C GLY A 121 0.21 -10.10 25.10
N GLU A 122 0.85 -9.17 25.81
CA GLU A 122 0.60 -7.75 25.64
C GLU A 122 1.13 -7.22 24.30
N VAL A 123 0.26 -6.55 23.56
CA VAL A 123 0.58 -6.00 22.24
C VAL A 123 0.73 -4.49 22.32
N CYS A 124 1.76 -3.98 21.64
CA CYS A 124 1.97 -2.55 21.47
C CYS A 124 2.51 -2.25 20.07
N ALA A 125 2.27 -1.02 19.60
CA ALA A 125 2.84 -0.55 18.34
C ALA A 125 4.38 -0.52 18.40
N GLY A 126 5.03 -1.09 17.40
CA GLY A 126 6.49 -1.23 17.27
C GLY A 126 6.96 -2.69 17.29
N GLN A 127 6.22 -3.59 17.93
CA GLN A 127 6.57 -5.00 18.02
C GLN A 127 6.62 -5.66 16.65
N LYS A 128 7.50 -6.65 16.49
CA LYS A 128 7.58 -7.50 15.29
C LYS A 128 7.20 -8.92 15.61
N TRP A 129 6.40 -9.49 14.73
CA TRP A 129 5.79 -10.80 14.92
C TRP A 129 5.99 -11.65 13.68
N ALA A 130 6.43 -12.90 13.88
CA ALA A 130 6.39 -13.94 12.87
C ALA A 130 4.98 -14.53 12.84
N MET A 131 4.32 -14.43 11.69
CA MET A 131 2.92 -14.82 11.54
C MET A 131 2.70 -15.67 10.29
N THR A 132 1.77 -16.62 10.41
CA THR A 132 1.18 -17.34 9.28
C THR A 132 -0.19 -16.72 9.02
N LEU A 133 -0.35 -15.98 7.92
CA LEU A 133 -1.51 -15.12 7.66
C LEU A 133 -2.43 -15.71 6.60
N LYS A 134 -3.74 -15.60 6.83
CA LYS A 134 -4.78 -15.75 5.80
C LYS A 134 -5.36 -14.37 5.53
N VAL A 135 -4.98 -13.79 4.39
CA VAL A 135 -5.29 -12.40 4.04
C VAL A 135 -6.34 -12.32 2.93
N ARG A 136 -6.99 -11.17 2.84
CA ARG A 136 -7.96 -10.79 1.81
C ARG A 136 -7.71 -9.34 1.43
N ALA A 137 -7.89 -8.99 0.16
CA ALA A 137 -7.92 -7.59 -0.21
C ALA A 137 -9.19 -6.92 0.32
N VAL A 138 -9.09 -5.66 0.73
CA VAL A 138 -10.28 -4.87 1.06
C VAL A 138 -11.08 -4.66 -0.21
N HIS A 139 -12.35 -5.05 -0.17
CA HIS A 139 -13.31 -4.79 -1.22
C HIS A 139 -14.45 -3.97 -0.63
N GLY A 140 -14.94 -3.04 -1.44
CA GLY A 140 -15.98 -2.10 -1.06
C GLY A 140 -16.59 -1.48 -2.29
N GLN A 141 -17.88 -1.20 -2.23
CA GLN A 141 -18.55 -0.37 -3.23
C GLN A 141 -18.84 0.99 -2.60
N LEU A 142 -19.04 1.98 -3.47
CA LEU A 142 -19.53 3.29 -3.06
C LEU A 142 -20.90 3.11 -2.40
N ASN A 143 -21.02 3.49 -1.13
CA ASN A 143 -22.30 3.47 -0.43
C ASN A 143 -23.12 4.74 -0.70
N GLU A 144 -24.39 4.75 -0.27
CA GLU A 144 -25.31 5.89 -0.42
C GLU A 144 -24.79 7.19 0.24
N GLY A 145 -23.89 7.06 1.22
CA GLY A 145 -23.22 8.19 1.87
C GLY A 145 -21.98 8.70 1.12
N GLY A 146 -21.69 8.21 -0.10
CA GLY A 146 -20.53 8.60 -0.89
C GLY A 146 -19.19 8.07 -0.37
N PHE A 147 -19.21 7.10 0.55
CA PHE A 147 -18.02 6.47 1.10
C PHE A 147 -17.73 5.13 0.42
N ASP A 148 -16.48 4.93 0.06
CA ASP A 148 -15.95 3.70 -0.53
C ASP A 148 -14.84 3.18 0.38
N SER A 149 -15.07 2.02 1.00
CA SER A 149 -14.14 1.41 1.94
C SER A 149 -12.86 0.89 1.27
N GLN A 150 -12.92 0.47 0.01
CA GLN A 150 -11.76 0.04 -0.75
C GLN A 150 -10.88 1.24 -1.10
N ARG A 151 -11.48 2.34 -1.57
CA ARG A 151 -10.77 3.60 -1.83
C ARG A 151 -10.14 4.16 -0.56
N TYR A 152 -10.86 4.11 0.57
CA TYR A 152 -10.36 4.54 1.87
C TYR A 152 -9.17 3.68 2.33
N ALA A 153 -9.28 2.37 2.26
CA ALA A 153 -8.23 1.45 2.66
C ALA A 153 -6.94 1.63 1.84
N LEU A 154 -7.08 1.87 0.53
CA LEU A 154 -5.94 2.15 -0.35
C LEU A 154 -5.24 3.47 0.04
N ALA A 155 -6.02 4.53 0.30
CA ALA A 155 -5.46 5.82 0.74
C ALA A 155 -4.73 5.71 2.09
N GLN A 156 -5.21 4.85 2.99
CA GLN A 156 -4.58 4.59 4.29
C GLN A 156 -3.40 3.60 4.21
N HIS A 157 -3.01 3.17 3.00
CA HIS A 157 -1.98 2.15 2.79
C HIS A 157 -2.27 0.84 3.54
N GLN A 158 -3.55 0.50 3.69
CA GLN A 158 -4.05 -0.71 4.34
C GLN A 158 -4.89 -1.56 3.36
N PRO A 159 -4.33 -1.97 2.21
CA PRO A 159 -5.11 -2.67 1.18
C PRO A 159 -5.53 -4.09 1.60
N LEU A 160 -5.04 -4.60 2.73
CA LEU A 160 -5.27 -5.96 3.20
C LEU A 160 -6.00 -6.00 4.52
N THR A 161 -6.86 -7.01 4.65
CA THR A 161 -7.45 -7.46 5.92
C THR A 161 -7.20 -8.94 6.09
N GLY A 162 -7.24 -9.44 7.32
CA GLY A 162 -7.01 -10.87 7.51
C GLY A 162 -7.07 -11.35 8.93
N ARG A 163 -6.65 -12.60 9.07
CA ARG A 163 -6.48 -13.33 10.32
C ARG A 163 -5.14 -14.05 10.30
N PHE A 164 -4.58 -14.31 11.47
CA PHE A 164 -3.39 -15.14 11.61
C PHE A 164 -3.78 -16.54 12.09
N LEU A 165 -3.10 -17.56 11.56
CA LEU A 165 -3.22 -18.96 11.98
C LEU A 165 -2.23 -19.27 13.10
N GLN A 166 -1.06 -18.65 13.04
CA GLN A 166 0.00 -18.75 14.03
C GLN A 166 0.65 -17.38 14.18
N ALA A 167 1.04 -17.02 15.41
CA ALA A 167 1.74 -15.78 15.72
C ALA A 167 2.76 -16.03 16.83
N SER A 168 3.98 -15.56 16.64
CA SER A 168 5.05 -15.59 17.64
C SER A 168 5.80 -14.26 17.63
N VAL A 169 6.17 -13.79 18.81
CA VAL A 169 6.89 -12.52 18.96
C VAL A 169 8.35 -12.71 18.56
N ILE A 170 8.85 -11.87 17.66
CA ILE A 170 10.28 -11.80 17.30
C ILE A 170 10.95 -10.70 18.13
N SER A 171 10.27 -9.56 18.24
CA SER A 171 10.80 -8.34 18.84
C SER A 171 9.69 -7.75 19.72
N PRO A 172 9.77 -7.88 21.05
CA PRO A 172 8.76 -7.38 21.97
C PRO A 172 8.84 -5.86 22.20
N GLN A 173 9.81 -5.17 21.58
CA GLN A 173 10.05 -3.75 21.81
C GLN A 173 8.93 -2.88 21.24
N CYS A 174 8.29 -2.10 22.11
CA CYS A 174 7.37 -1.05 21.71
C CYS A 174 8.14 0.14 21.09
N SER A 175 7.48 0.83 20.17
CA SER A 175 7.94 2.11 19.63
C SER A 175 8.07 3.16 20.73
N LEU A 176 8.91 4.17 20.49
CA LEU A 176 9.08 5.30 21.42
C LEU A 176 7.74 5.97 21.76
N ARG A 177 6.91 6.20 20.74
CA ARG A 177 5.55 6.76 20.90
C ARG A 177 4.69 5.87 21.80
N ALA A 178 4.66 4.55 21.57
CA ALA A 178 3.86 3.64 22.38
C ALA A 178 4.30 3.61 23.84
N ARG A 179 5.62 3.62 24.10
CA ARG A 179 6.16 3.70 25.47
C ARG A 179 5.75 4.99 26.17
N TYR A 180 5.83 6.12 25.47
CA TYR A 180 5.40 7.42 26.01
C TYR A 180 3.90 7.45 26.35
N LEU A 181 3.05 6.93 25.46
CA LEU A 181 1.60 6.85 25.72
C LEU A 181 1.28 5.94 26.91
N SER A 182 2.00 4.82 27.04
CA SER A 182 1.86 3.93 28.20
C SER A 182 2.28 4.61 29.51
N SER A 183 3.38 5.38 29.52
CA SER A 183 3.76 6.15 30.70
C SER A 183 2.72 7.20 31.09
N LEU A 184 2.11 7.87 30.10
CA LEU A 184 1.05 8.85 30.36
C LEU A 184 -0.20 8.20 30.95
N ASN A 185 -0.64 7.07 30.41
CA ASN A 185 -1.77 6.34 30.99
C ASN A 185 -1.50 5.96 32.45
N THR A 186 -0.29 5.46 32.73
CA THR A 186 0.12 5.09 34.09
C THR A 186 0.05 6.27 35.05
N THR A 187 0.52 7.45 34.62
CA THR A 187 0.48 8.68 35.44
C THR A 187 -0.92 9.25 35.62
N LEU A 188 -1.82 9.06 34.66
CA LEU A 188 -3.19 9.58 34.72
C LEU A 188 -4.13 8.63 35.49
N SER A 189 -3.78 7.36 35.61
CA SER A 189 -4.52 6.36 36.39
C SER A 189 -4.10 6.27 37.86
N ALA A 190 -2.97 6.90 38.23
CA ALA A 190 -2.45 6.97 39.60
C ALA A 190 -3.02 8.20 40.32
#